data_AF-A0A9D0W156-F1
#
_entry.id   AF-A0A9D0W156-F1
#
_cell.length_a   1.000
_cell.length_b   1.000
_cell.length_c   1.000
_cell.angle_alpha   90.00
_cell.angle_beta   90.00
_cell.angle_gamma   90.00
#
_symmetry.space_group_name_H-M   'P 1'
#
loop_
_entity.id
_entity.type
_entity.pdbx_description
1 polymer ?
#
loop_
_entity_poly.entity_id
_entity_poly.type
_entity_poly.pdbx_seq_one_letter_code
_entity_poly.pdbx_strand_id
1 'polypeptide(L)'
;AIDQYVLDGGRALVFVDGFSEADHSLPEVTSPEQGYVEAVRSSSLGPLFDAWGLQMAPDYIAVDRRLATSVMTSGGTPLDYVVWLSLRHDNFRADDVVTANLKSLVMASPGFLFRRPDATTETIPLISTTDQAMQLESGYVKYGTNPNDLLQMYRPGGTPLVLAMRVRGHVRSAFPDAIEGVDSDTRLTESRQPVNLIVVADTDLLEDRFWVDFRDFYGRRVAVTRADNGAFVINALENLSGSSDLISLRSRGRSARPFLKVAALKEAAEKRLRARERALQVRLSDTRQKISELRQQKDDDGTLIMSAEQREALRRFQAEQIRTRKELRGVQHDLNHDIETLGNRLKIINIGLVPLLVILAATVLGAVRMRRMRRRATTEH
;
A
#
# COMPACT_ATOMS: atom_id res chain seq x y z
N ALA A 1 11.98 26.93 -16.00
CA ALA A 1 12.78 26.87 -14.75
C ALA A 1 13.13 25.43 -14.36
N ILE A 2 12.14 24.57 -14.05
CA ILE A 2 12.38 23.16 -13.64
C ILE A 2 13.20 22.39 -14.68
N ASP A 3 12.85 22.50 -15.96
CA ASP A 3 13.59 21.90 -17.09
C ASP A 3 15.10 22.24 -17.01
N GLN A 4 15.42 23.53 -17.03
CA GLN A 4 16.81 24.01 -17.02
C GLN A 4 17.56 23.62 -15.74
N TYR A 5 16.90 23.62 -14.58
CA TYR A 5 17.49 23.14 -13.33
C TYR A 5 17.91 21.67 -13.43
N VAL A 6 17.04 20.82 -13.97
CA VAL A 6 17.33 19.39 -14.17
C VAL A 6 18.43 19.19 -15.21
N LEU A 7 18.42 19.93 -16.32
CA LEU A 7 19.45 19.86 -17.36
C LEU A 7 20.83 20.28 -16.85
N ASP A 8 20.90 21.24 -15.92
CA ASP A 8 22.16 21.69 -15.32
C ASP A 8 22.72 20.70 -14.28
N GLY A 9 22.06 19.56 -14.06
CA GLY A 9 22.47 18.53 -13.10
C GLY A 9 21.70 18.59 -11.77
N GLY A 10 20.69 19.45 -11.69
CA GLY A 10 19.73 19.47 -10.60
C GLY A 10 18.96 18.15 -10.49
N ARG A 11 18.58 17.81 -9.27
CA ARG A 11 17.88 16.56 -8.94
C ARG A 11 16.50 16.89 -8.42
N ALA A 12 15.50 16.09 -8.78
CA ALA A 12 14.13 16.37 -8.40
C ALA A 12 13.45 15.15 -7.78
N LEU A 13 12.74 15.40 -6.68
CA LEU A 13 11.68 14.54 -6.19
C LEU A 13 10.36 15.22 -6.55
N VAL A 14 9.55 14.54 -7.35
CA VAL A 14 8.31 15.09 -7.92
C VAL A 14 7.15 14.25 -7.44
N PHE A 15 6.13 14.90 -6.87
CA PHE A 15 4.85 14.30 -6.54
C PHE A 15 3.80 14.84 -7.51
N VAL A 16 3.01 13.94 -8.10
CA VAL A 16 1.88 14.24 -8.99
C VAL A 16 0.74 13.31 -8.66
N ASP A 17 -0.48 13.65 -9.06
CA ASP A 17 -1.68 12.87 -8.74
C ASP A 17 -2.52 12.56 -9.97
N GLY A 18 -2.98 11.32 -10.05
CA GLY A 18 -4.17 11.00 -10.85
C GLY A 18 -5.43 11.63 -10.24
N PHE A 19 -5.51 11.66 -8.91
CA PHE A 19 -6.56 12.34 -8.15
C PHE A 19 -6.14 12.56 -6.69
N SER A 20 -6.05 13.82 -6.25
CA SER A 20 -5.81 14.17 -4.84
C SER A 20 -7.11 14.16 -4.04
N GLU A 21 -7.17 13.36 -2.97
CA GLU A 21 -8.27 13.43 -2.00
C GLU A 21 -8.05 14.53 -0.96
N ALA A 22 -6.85 15.09 -0.86
CA ALA A 22 -6.51 16.19 0.04
C ALA A 22 -6.81 17.56 -0.59
N ASP A 23 -6.82 17.66 -1.91
CA ASP A 23 -7.22 18.87 -2.60
C ASP A 23 -8.73 19.13 -2.41
N HIS A 24 -9.02 20.17 -1.63
CA HIS A 24 -10.37 20.66 -1.36
C HIS A 24 -10.76 21.83 -2.26
N SER A 25 -10.06 22.04 -3.38
CA SER A 25 -10.39 23.03 -4.40
C SER A 25 -11.88 22.98 -4.75
N LEU A 26 -12.51 24.14 -4.64
CA LEU A 26 -13.93 24.32 -4.97
C LEU A 26 -14.05 24.55 -6.48
N PRO A 27 -15.15 24.11 -7.12
CA PRO A 27 -15.44 24.44 -8.50
C PRO A 27 -15.38 25.96 -8.71
N GLU A 28 -14.62 26.40 -9.70
CA GLU A 28 -14.46 27.82 -10.00
C GLU A 28 -15.70 28.30 -10.77
N VAL A 29 -16.32 29.37 -10.29
CA VAL A 29 -17.41 30.04 -11.03
C VAL A 29 -16.75 31.05 -11.96
N THR A 30 -16.53 30.65 -13.21
CA THR A 30 -15.93 31.54 -14.22
C THR A 30 -16.89 32.65 -14.64
N SER A 31 -18.22 32.40 -14.67
CA SER A 31 -19.27 33.41 -14.86
C SER A 31 -20.69 32.85 -14.56
N PRO A 32 -21.67 33.68 -14.15
CA PRO A 32 -23.07 33.25 -13.93
C PRO A 32 -23.73 32.60 -15.16
N GLU A 33 -23.26 32.93 -16.36
CA GLU A 33 -23.77 32.42 -17.64
C GLU A 33 -23.01 31.19 -18.16
N GLN A 34 -21.78 30.94 -17.70
CA GLN A 34 -20.91 29.85 -18.17
C GLN A 34 -20.96 28.59 -17.29
N GLY A 35 -21.66 28.66 -16.15
CA GLY A 35 -21.79 27.54 -15.21
C GLY A 35 -20.57 27.35 -14.30
N TYR A 36 -20.57 26.25 -13.55
CA TYR A 36 -19.45 25.85 -12.70
C TYR A 36 -18.40 25.12 -13.55
N VAL A 37 -17.14 25.57 -13.49
CA VAL A 37 -16.01 24.78 -13.97
C VAL A 37 -15.58 23.86 -12.85
N GLU A 38 -15.63 22.56 -13.11
CA GLU A 38 -15.26 21.55 -12.12
C GLU A 38 -13.78 21.70 -11.73
N ALA A 39 -13.48 21.64 -10.42
CA ALA A 39 -12.11 21.76 -9.95
C ALA A 39 -11.27 20.56 -10.45
N VAL A 40 -10.12 20.87 -11.06
CA VAL A 40 -9.14 19.87 -11.49
C VAL A 40 -8.30 19.47 -10.29
N ARG A 41 -8.45 18.22 -9.84
CA ARG A 41 -7.73 17.65 -8.68
C ARG A 41 -6.65 16.64 -9.07
N SER A 42 -6.30 16.61 -10.35
CA SER A 42 -5.19 15.85 -10.92
C SER A 42 -4.04 16.79 -11.24
N SER A 43 -2.80 16.30 -11.22
CA SER A 43 -1.62 17.10 -11.58
C SER A 43 -0.70 16.34 -12.53
N SER A 44 -0.05 17.06 -13.45
CA SER A 44 0.92 16.49 -14.38
C SER A 44 1.96 17.53 -14.75
N LEU A 45 3.18 17.08 -15.05
CA LEU A 45 4.23 17.94 -15.59
C LEU A 45 4.30 17.92 -17.14
N GLY A 46 3.35 17.22 -17.78
CA GLY A 46 3.13 17.22 -19.23
C GLY A 46 4.43 17.09 -20.05
N PRO A 47 4.88 18.15 -20.75
CA PRO A 47 6.08 18.11 -21.59
C PRO A 47 7.36 17.62 -20.87
N LEU A 48 7.49 17.87 -19.57
CA LEU A 48 8.65 17.40 -18.80
C LEU A 48 8.66 15.87 -18.67
N PHE A 49 7.50 15.25 -18.43
CA PHE A 49 7.41 13.80 -18.38
C PHE A 49 7.75 13.18 -19.73
N ASP A 50 7.28 13.78 -20.82
CA ASP A 50 7.62 13.34 -22.18
C ASP A 50 9.13 13.39 -22.42
N ALA A 51 9.79 14.49 -22.06
CA ALA A 51 11.25 14.64 -22.17
C ALA A 51 12.02 13.66 -21.28
N TRP A 52 11.48 13.31 -20.11
CA TRP A 52 12.06 12.32 -19.20
C TRP A 52 11.76 10.87 -19.58
N GLY A 53 10.93 10.64 -20.61
CA GLY A 53 10.55 9.30 -21.06
C GLY A 53 9.47 8.64 -20.20
N LEU A 54 8.66 9.43 -19.49
CA LEU A 54 7.57 8.98 -18.62
C LEU A 54 6.21 9.42 -19.13
N GLN A 55 5.18 8.68 -18.75
CA GLN A 55 3.78 9.08 -18.84
C GLN A 55 3.05 8.67 -17.56
N MET A 56 2.02 9.43 -17.23
CA MET A 56 1.04 9.07 -16.20
C MET A 56 -0.31 8.93 -16.88
N ALA A 57 -1.10 7.94 -16.50
CA ALA A 57 -2.46 7.83 -17.02
C ALA A 57 -3.32 9.00 -16.49
N PRO A 58 -3.85 9.86 -17.37
CA PRO A 58 -4.74 10.94 -16.94
C PRO A 58 -6.06 10.35 -16.46
N ASP A 59 -6.66 10.92 -15.41
CA ASP A 59 -7.99 10.52 -14.90
C ASP A 59 -8.13 9.07 -14.44
N TYR A 60 -7.04 8.32 -14.31
CA TYR A 60 -7.05 6.96 -13.77
C TYR A 60 -6.18 6.86 -12.52
N ILE A 61 -6.64 6.02 -11.59
CA ILE A 61 -5.95 5.64 -10.37
C ILE A 61 -5.69 4.14 -10.36
N ALA A 62 -4.67 3.72 -9.62
CA ALA A 62 -4.36 2.33 -9.37
C ALA A 62 -5.16 1.85 -8.15
N VAL A 63 -5.93 0.79 -8.33
CA VAL A 63 -6.59 0.07 -7.24
C VAL A 63 -6.08 -1.36 -7.17
N ASP A 64 -5.88 -1.87 -5.96
CA ASP A 64 -5.40 -3.24 -5.75
C ASP A 64 -6.04 -3.84 -4.51
N ARG A 65 -6.85 -4.87 -4.70
CA ARG A 65 -7.57 -5.53 -3.62
C ARG A 65 -6.63 -6.22 -2.62
N ARG A 66 -5.46 -6.72 -3.04
CA ARG A 66 -4.49 -7.34 -2.12
C ARG A 66 -3.84 -6.31 -1.20
N LEU A 67 -3.84 -5.05 -1.61
CA LEU A 67 -3.25 -3.93 -0.90
C LEU A 67 -4.30 -3.04 -0.24
N ALA A 68 -5.59 -3.39 -0.33
CA ALA A 68 -6.68 -2.58 0.19
C ALA A 68 -6.49 -2.27 1.69
N THR A 69 -6.76 -1.02 2.06
CA THR A 69 -6.68 -0.56 3.44
C THR A 69 -8.00 -0.84 4.13
N SER A 70 -7.96 -1.49 5.29
CA SER A 70 -9.15 -1.74 6.10
C SER A 70 -9.56 -0.44 6.81
N VAL A 71 -10.70 0.12 6.42
CA VAL A 71 -11.31 1.30 7.05
C VAL A 71 -12.50 0.91 7.91
N MET A 72 -12.78 1.67 8.95
CA MET A 72 -13.98 1.47 9.77
C MET A 72 -15.14 2.24 9.15
N THR A 73 -16.23 1.54 8.84
CA THR A 73 -17.47 2.19 8.43
C THR A 73 -18.13 2.91 9.61
N SER A 74 -19.06 3.82 9.35
CA SER A 74 -19.86 4.50 10.38
C SER A 74 -20.62 3.52 11.29
N GLY A 75 -20.93 2.31 10.81
CA GLY A 75 -21.53 1.23 11.59
C GLY A 75 -20.55 0.37 12.40
N GLY A 76 -19.26 0.74 12.46
CA GLY A 76 -18.22 0.03 13.22
C GLY A 76 -17.79 -1.30 12.60
N THR A 77 -18.15 -1.57 11.35
CA THR A 77 -17.72 -2.78 10.62
C THR A 77 -16.50 -2.46 9.77
N PRO A 78 -15.41 -3.24 9.85
CA PRO A 78 -14.25 -3.10 8.96
C PRO A 78 -14.64 -3.37 7.50
N LEU A 79 -14.15 -2.54 6.59
CA LEU A 79 -14.37 -2.67 5.16
C LEU A 79 -13.05 -2.44 4.41
N ASP A 80 -12.73 -3.33 3.48
CA ASP A 80 -11.56 -3.20 2.61
C ASP A 80 -11.81 -2.08 1.60
N TYR A 81 -11.11 -0.95 1.72
CA TYR A 81 -11.18 0.16 0.77
C TYR A 81 -10.05 0.04 -0.25
N VAL A 82 -10.40 -0.38 -1.46
CA VAL A 82 -9.45 -0.74 -2.54
C VAL A 82 -8.70 0.44 -3.16
N VAL A 83 -9.17 1.66 -2.88
CA VAL A 83 -8.61 2.91 -3.37
C VAL A 83 -7.40 3.35 -2.52
N TRP A 84 -7.37 2.94 -1.25
CA TRP A 84 -6.24 3.20 -0.36
C TRP A 84 -5.34 1.98 -0.29
N LEU A 85 -4.10 2.13 -0.72
CA LEU A 85 -3.13 1.05 -0.85
C LEU A 85 -2.17 1.03 0.34
N SER A 86 -2.31 0.01 1.18
CA SER A 86 -1.36 -0.35 2.24
C SER A 86 -0.25 -1.24 1.67
N LEU A 87 0.77 -0.60 1.12
CA LEU A 87 1.94 -1.22 0.50
C LEU A 87 2.87 -1.82 1.56
N ARG A 88 3.54 -2.91 1.22
CA ARG A 88 4.47 -3.64 2.11
C ARG A 88 5.77 -3.95 1.39
N HIS A 89 6.69 -4.61 2.09
CA HIS A 89 8.00 -5.01 1.58
C HIS A 89 8.01 -5.57 0.14
N ASP A 90 7.03 -6.39 -0.23
CA ASP A 90 6.96 -7.02 -1.57
C ASP A 90 6.61 -6.02 -2.70
N ASN A 91 6.10 -4.84 -2.34
CA ASN A 91 5.78 -3.75 -3.28
C ASN A 91 6.94 -2.80 -3.49
N PHE A 92 8.03 -2.97 -2.72
CA PHE A 92 9.17 -2.07 -2.70
C PHE A 92 10.36 -2.69 -3.42
N ARG A 93 11.11 -1.84 -4.12
CA ARG A 93 12.35 -2.26 -4.74
C ARG A 93 13.43 -2.52 -3.69
N ALA A 94 13.85 -3.77 -3.56
CA ALA A 94 14.75 -4.22 -2.50
C ALA A 94 16.23 -3.84 -2.71
N ASP A 95 16.64 -3.53 -3.94
CA ASP A 95 18.01 -3.13 -4.33
C ASP A 95 18.22 -1.60 -4.41
N ASP A 96 17.16 -0.80 -4.22
CA ASP A 96 17.25 0.66 -4.17
C ASP A 96 17.27 1.16 -2.71
N VAL A 97 18.25 2.01 -2.39
CA VAL A 97 18.46 2.53 -1.03
C VAL A 97 17.30 3.37 -0.50
N VAL A 98 16.46 3.94 -1.38
CA VAL A 98 15.29 4.74 -0.99
C VAL A 98 14.21 3.85 -0.37
N THR A 99 14.04 2.64 -0.92
CA THR A 99 12.92 1.75 -0.60
C THR A 99 13.32 0.49 0.16
N ALA A 100 14.60 0.11 0.17
CA ALA A 100 15.09 -1.16 0.71
C ALA A 100 14.77 -1.40 2.20
N ASN A 101 14.62 -0.35 3.01
CA ASN A 101 14.37 -0.44 4.45
C ASN A 101 12.93 -0.07 4.86
N LEU A 102 12.04 0.21 3.90
CA LEU A 102 10.65 0.52 4.18
C LEU A 102 9.89 -0.76 4.56
N LYS A 103 9.03 -0.66 5.58
CA LYS A 103 8.18 -1.78 6.04
C LYS A 103 6.77 -1.67 5.50
N SER A 104 6.22 -0.46 5.52
CA SER A 104 4.87 -0.19 5.03
C SER A 104 4.70 1.25 4.60
N LEU A 105 3.90 1.47 3.57
CA LEU A 105 3.58 2.79 3.06
C LEU A 105 2.08 2.83 2.73
N VAL A 106 1.41 3.95 2.95
CA VAL A 106 0.00 4.12 2.57
C VAL A 106 -0.09 5.16 1.47
N MET A 107 -0.75 4.80 0.37
CA MET A 107 -1.05 5.71 -0.75
C MET A 107 -2.57 5.80 -0.94
N ALA A 108 -3.10 6.97 -1.25
CA ALA A 108 -4.53 7.20 -1.38
C ALA A 108 -4.85 7.68 -2.80
N SER A 109 -5.74 6.95 -3.49
CA SER A 109 -6.07 7.25 -4.89
C SER A 109 -4.85 7.45 -5.82
N PRO A 110 -3.76 6.65 -5.67
CA PRO A 110 -2.55 6.93 -6.41
C PRO A 110 -2.75 6.75 -7.91
N GLY A 111 -2.17 7.64 -8.71
CA GLY A 111 -1.98 7.40 -10.14
C GLY A 111 -0.96 6.29 -10.41
N PHE A 112 -0.63 6.09 -11.68
CA PHE A 112 0.40 5.13 -12.07
C PHE A 112 1.19 5.61 -13.30
N LEU A 113 2.46 5.23 -13.32
CA LEU A 113 3.47 5.68 -14.27
C LEU A 113 3.81 4.58 -15.26
N PHE A 114 4.07 4.97 -16.50
CA PHE A 114 4.61 4.11 -17.55
C PHE A 114 5.85 4.73 -18.17
N ARG A 115 6.77 3.85 -18.57
CA ARG A 115 7.89 4.23 -19.45
C ARG A 115 7.35 4.40 -20.86
N ARG A 116 7.71 5.50 -21.52
CA ARG A 116 7.37 5.69 -22.93
C ARG A 116 8.17 4.72 -23.82
N PRO A 117 7.59 4.24 -24.94
CA PRO A 117 8.32 3.36 -25.86
C PRO A 117 9.58 4.00 -26.47
N ASP A 118 9.54 5.32 -26.68
CA ASP A 118 10.62 6.15 -27.25
C ASP A 118 11.60 6.70 -26.20
N ALA A 119 11.44 6.32 -24.93
CA ALA A 119 12.31 6.81 -23.86
C ALA A 119 13.78 6.41 -24.07
N THR A 120 14.67 7.40 -24.01
CA THR A 120 16.14 7.22 -24.01
C THR A 120 16.71 7.02 -22.61
N THR A 121 15.90 7.31 -21.58
CA THR A 121 16.26 7.18 -20.17
C THR A 121 16.04 5.76 -19.65
N GLU A 122 16.82 5.42 -18.62
CA GLU A 122 16.60 4.27 -17.77
C GLU A 122 15.51 4.61 -16.75
N THR A 123 14.50 3.75 -16.67
CA THR A 123 13.41 3.87 -15.70
C THR A 123 13.40 2.68 -14.75
N ILE A 124 13.42 2.97 -13.45
CA ILE A 124 13.55 1.99 -12.38
C ILE A 124 12.30 2.12 -11.50
N PRO A 125 11.34 1.18 -11.57
CA PRO A 125 10.21 1.16 -10.64
C PRO A 125 10.70 1.04 -9.20
N LEU A 126 10.25 1.92 -8.31
CA LEU A 126 10.60 1.92 -6.87
C LEU A 126 9.49 1.31 -6.02
N ILE A 127 8.25 1.65 -6.36
CA ILE A 127 7.04 1.19 -5.68
C ILE A 127 6.08 0.70 -6.75
N SER A 128 5.53 -0.50 -6.59
CA SER A 128 4.58 -1.08 -7.54
C SER A 128 3.50 -1.88 -6.83
N THR A 129 2.31 -1.91 -7.44
CA THR A 129 1.20 -2.75 -6.98
C THR A 129 1.48 -4.24 -7.25
N THR A 130 0.51 -5.11 -6.95
CA THR A 130 0.57 -6.53 -7.31
C THR A 130 0.04 -6.76 -8.74
N ASP A 131 0.15 -7.99 -9.22
CA ASP A 131 -0.48 -8.44 -10.47
C ASP A 131 -2.02 -8.40 -10.43
N GLN A 132 -2.62 -8.18 -9.26
CA GLN A 132 -4.06 -8.02 -9.11
C GLN A 132 -4.52 -6.57 -9.32
N ALA A 133 -3.62 -5.62 -9.56
CA ALA A 133 -4.02 -4.24 -9.74
C ALA A 133 -4.96 -4.02 -10.93
N MET A 134 -5.82 -3.03 -10.80
CA MET A 134 -6.77 -2.57 -11.81
C MET A 134 -6.62 -1.06 -11.95
N GLN A 135 -6.83 -0.56 -13.17
CA GLN A 135 -6.98 0.87 -13.42
C GLN A 135 -8.44 1.24 -13.17
N LEU A 136 -8.69 2.26 -12.37
CA LEU A 136 -10.02 2.76 -12.07
C LEU A 136 -10.10 4.23 -12.46
N GLU A 137 -11.18 4.64 -13.13
CA GLU A 137 -11.41 6.06 -13.41
C GLU A 137 -11.56 6.84 -12.09
N SER A 138 -10.86 7.97 -11.97
CA SER A 138 -10.86 8.82 -10.78
C SER A 138 -12.26 9.35 -10.42
N GLY A 139 -13.13 9.48 -11.42
CA GLY A 139 -14.53 9.89 -11.26
C GLY A 139 -15.29 9.04 -10.24
N TYR A 140 -15.00 7.74 -10.13
CA TYR A 140 -15.65 6.89 -9.14
C TYR A 140 -15.35 7.32 -7.69
N VAL A 141 -14.13 7.79 -7.43
CA VAL A 141 -13.75 8.31 -6.11
C VAL A 141 -14.29 9.72 -5.92
N LYS A 142 -14.14 10.56 -6.95
CA LYS A 142 -14.59 11.96 -6.96
C LYS A 142 -16.07 12.12 -6.59
N TYR A 143 -16.93 11.26 -7.13
CA TYR A 143 -18.38 11.31 -6.87
C TYR A 143 -18.82 10.47 -5.66
N GLY A 144 -17.88 9.96 -4.86
CA GLY A 144 -18.18 9.29 -3.59
C GLY A 144 -18.83 7.92 -3.75
N THR A 145 -18.42 7.14 -4.76
CA THR A 145 -18.93 5.77 -4.97
C THR A 145 -18.75 4.93 -3.72
N ASN A 146 -19.77 4.15 -3.36
CA ASN A 146 -19.72 3.31 -2.18
C ASN A 146 -18.57 2.27 -2.30
N PRO A 147 -17.77 2.05 -1.24
CA PRO A 147 -16.69 1.07 -1.28
C PRO A 147 -17.12 -0.35 -1.67
N ASN A 148 -18.36 -0.76 -1.33
CA ASN A 148 -18.89 -2.06 -1.74
C ASN A 148 -19.11 -2.15 -3.25
N ASP A 149 -19.51 -1.06 -3.90
CA ASP A 149 -19.73 -1.02 -5.35
C ASP A 149 -18.38 -1.03 -6.08
N LEU A 150 -17.38 -0.30 -5.56
CA LEU A 150 -15.99 -0.37 -6.04
C LEU A 150 -15.44 -1.80 -6.00
N LEU A 151 -15.70 -2.52 -4.90
CA LEU A 151 -15.31 -3.92 -4.75
C LEU A 151 -16.01 -4.87 -5.75
N GLN A 152 -17.25 -4.57 -6.14
CA GLN A 152 -17.98 -5.37 -7.12
C GLN A 152 -17.48 -5.14 -8.55
N MET A 153 -17.12 -3.90 -8.88
CA MET A 153 -16.54 -3.49 -10.17
C MET A 153 -15.11 -3.99 -10.35
N TYR A 154 -14.39 -4.22 -9.26
CA TYR A 154 -12.99 -4.65 -9.29
C TYR A 154 -12.79 -5.95 -10.10
N ARG A 155 -11.87 -5.88 -11.07
CA ARG A 155 -11.39 -7.00 -11.89
C ARG A 155 -9.86 -6.90 -12.01
N PRO A 156 -9.09 -7.94 -11.66
CA PRO A 156 -7.64 -7.86 -11.72
C PRO A 156 -7.15 -7.70 -13.17
N GLY A 157 -6.26 -6.74 -13.40
CA GLY A 157 -5.70 -6.42 -14.72
C GLY A 157 -4.53 -7.32 -15.14
N GLY A 158 -3.94 -8.08 -14.21
CA GLY A 158 -2.87 -9.05 -14.49
C GLY A 158 -1.46 -8.48 -14.56
N THR A 159 -1.31 -7.16 -14.50
CA THR A 159 0.00 -6.47 -14.56
C THR A 159 0.14 -5.49 -13.39
N PRO A 160 1.28 -5.51 -12.67
CA PRO A 160 1.61 -4.46 -11.70
C PRO A 160 1.60 -3.07 -12.33
N LEU A 161 1.09 -2.10 -11.58
CA LEU A 161 1.09 -0.68 -11.89
C LEU A 161 2.19 0.00 -11.07
N VAL A 162 2.99 0.85 -11.70
CA VAL A 162 4.11 1.52 -11.03
C VAL A 162 3.63 2.81 -10.38
N LEU A 163 3.75 2.91 -9.05
CA LEU A 163 3.28 4.05 -8.26
C LEU A 163 4.38 5.09 -8.03
N ALA A 164 5.64 4.65 -8.00
CA ALA A 164 6.80 5.53 -7.95
C ALA A 164 7.92 4.98 -8.83
N MET A 165 8.60 5.87 -9.54
CA MET A 165 9.61 5.51 -10.53
C MET A 165 10.81 6.45 -10.42
N ARG A 166 12.01 5.88 -10.50
CA ARG A 166 13.26 6.62 -10.65
C ARG A 166 13.63 6.71 -12.13
N VAL A 167 14.07 7.88 -12.57
CA VAL A 167 14.54 8.13 -13.94
C VAL A 167 16.01 8.51 -13.91
N ARG A 168 16.81 7.87 -14.77
CA ARG A 168 18.23 8.15 -14.96
C ARG A 168 18.61 8.20 -16.44
N GLY A 169 19.62 9.00 -16.77
CA GLY A 169 20.17 9.09 -18.12
C GLY A 169 20.23 10.52 -18.63
N HIS A 170 20.67 10.70 -19.87
CA HIS A 170 20.66 12.04 -20.48
C HIS A 170 19.26 12.34 -21.04
N VAL A 171 18.82 13.58 -20.85
CA VAL A 171 17.52 14.07 -21.33
C VAL A 171 17.71 15.32 -22.14
N ARG A 172 16.82 15.53 -23.11
CA ARG A 172 16.73 16.77 -23.88
C ARG A 172 15.73 17.70 -23.23
N SER A 173 15.86 19.00 -23.50
CA SER A 173 14.90 19.99 -23.00
C SER A 173 13.49 19.70 -23.53
N ALA A 174 12.50 19.79 -22.63
CA ALA A 174 11.09 19.74 -22.98
C ALA A 174 10.61 21.00 -23.75
N PHE A 175 11.41 22.06 -23.73
CA PHE A 175 11.08 23.36 -24.30
C PHE A 175 12.18 23.78 -25.27
N PRO A 176 12.24 23.19 -26.49
CA PRO A 176 13.30 23.45 -27.46
C PRO A 176 13.22 24.86 -28.08
N ASP A 177 12.05 25.49 -28.04
CA ASP A 177 11.85 26.84 -28.58
C ASP A 177 12.33 27.93 -27.61
N ALA A 178 12.81 29.04 -28.16
CA ALA A 178 13.26 30.17 -27.35
C ALA A 178 12.06 30.79 -26.62
N ILE A 179 12.21 31.02 -25.31
CA ILE A 179 11.24 31.77 -24.51
C ILE A 179 11.58 33.25 -24.68
N GLU A 180 10.61 34.09 -25.06
CA GLU A 180 10.82 35.53 -25.21
C GLU A 180 11.40 36.13 -23.91
N GLY A 181 12.50 36.88 -24.05
CA GLY A 181 13.16 37.58 -22.94
C GLY A 181 14.24 36.80 -22.18
N VAL A 182 14.55 35.56 -22.57
CA VAL A 182 15.67 34.78 -22.01
C VAL A 182 16.78 34.63 -23.06
N ASP A 183 18.01 35.00 -22.70
CA ASP A 183 19.17 34.94 -23.60
C ASP A 183 19.45 33.50 -24.03
N SER A 184 19.40 33.25 -25.35
CA SER A 184 19.43 31.92 -25.93
C SER A 184 20.75 31.17 -25.71
N ASP A 185 21.85 31.91 -25.50
CA ASP A 185 23.20 31.34 -25.32
C ASP A 185 23.41 30.67 -23.95
N THR A 186 22.56 30.97 -22.96
CA THR A 186 22.67 30.38 -21.61
C THR A 186 21.79 29.14 -21.42
N ARG A 187 20.98 28.80 -22.42
CA ARG A 187 19.97 27.74 -22.32
C ARG A 187 20.55 26.39 -22.69
N LEU A 188 20.30 25.39 -21.84
CA LEU A 188 20.67 24.01 -22.10
C LEU A 188 19.58 23.34 -22.95
N THR A 189 20.01 22.69 -24.04
CA THR A 189 19.15 21.85 -24.90
C THR A 189 19.24 20.37 -24.53
N GLU A 190 20.30 19.99 -23.83
CA GLU A 190 20.57 18.65 -23.33
C GLU A 190 21.20 18.73 -21.94
N SER A 191 20.97 17.71 -21.11
CA SER A 191 21.50 17.62 -19.77
C SER A 191 23.03 17.50 -19.76
N ARG A 192 23.72 18.28 -18.92
CA ARG A 192 25.18 18.23 -18.76
C ARG A 192 25.69 16.92 -18.16
N GLN A 193 24.85 16.26 -17.37
CA GLN A 193 25.13 15.00 -16.68
C GLN A 193 23.87 14.12 -16.72
N PRO A 194 24.00 12.79 -16.52
CA PRO A 194 22.83 11.94 -16.34
C PRO A 194 21.95 12.48 -15.21
N VAL A 195 20.67 12.73 -15.50
CA VAL A 195 19.71 13.17 -14.50
C VAL A 195 19.43 12.04 -13.51
N ASN A 196 18.98 12.41 -12.31
CA ASN A 196 18.50 11.46 -11.31
C ASN A 196 17.24 12.05 -10.67
N LEU A 197 16.09 11.51 -11.09
CA LEU A 197 14.78 12.01 -10.70
C LEU A 197 14.00 10.88 -10.03
N ILE A 198 13.15 11.22 -9.05
CA ILE A 198 12.17 10.32 -8.48
C ILE A 198 10.80 10.95 -8.68
N VAL A 199 9.90 10.22 -9.34
CA VAL A 199 8.52 10.64 -9.59
C VAL A 199 7.59 9.70 -8.82
N VAL A 200 6.66 10.29 -8.08
CA VAL A 200 5.67 9.60 -7.25
C VAL A 200 4.30 10.03 -7.71
N ALA A 201 3.44 9.08 -8.05
CA ALA A 201 2.08 9.33 -8.55
C ALA A 201 1.06 9.42 -7.41
N ASP A 202 1.44 10.06 -6.30
CA ASP A 202 0.54 10.36 -5.18
C ASP A 202 1.06 11.58 -4.40
N THR A 203 0.35 12.71 -4.39
CA THR A 203 0.70 13.85 -3.51
C THR A 203 0.12 13.68 -2.11
N ASP A 204 -1.01 12.99 -1.99
CA ASP A 204 -1.67 12.65 -0.72
C ASP A 204 -0.76 11.78 0.17
N LEU A 205 0.22 11.07 -0.37
CA LEU A 205 1.27 10.38 0.40
C LEU A 205 1.92 11.28 1.47
N LEU A 206 2.03 12.59 1.20
CA LEU A 206 2.63 13.58 2.09
C LEU A 206 1.73 14.00 3.25
N GLU A 207 0.44 13.71 3.18
CA GLU A 207 -0.56 14.15 4.16
C GLU A 207 -0.47 13.34 5.46
N ASP A 208 -0.37 14.04 6.58
CA ASP A 208 -0.20 13.48 7.92
C ASP A 208 -1.24 12.38 8.23
N ARG A 209 -2.50 12.58 7.80
CA ARG A 209 -3.62 11.66 8.07
C ARG A 209 -3.35 10.21 7.64
N PHE A 210 -2.51 9.99 6.62
CA PHE A 210 -2.27 8.65 6.11
C PHE A 210 -1.22 7.88 6.92
N TRP A 211 -0.30 8.58 7.60
CA TRP A 211 0.89 7.92 8.16
C TRP A 211 1.25 8.31 9.59
N VAL A 212 0.67 9.37 10.17
CA VAL A 212 0.93 9.78 11.55
C VAL A 212 -0.37 10.08 12.31
N ASP A 213 -0.48 9.55 13.52
CA ASP A 213 -1.52 9.93 14.48
C ASP A 213 -0.92 10.78 15.59
N PHE A 214 -1.62 11.84 15.96
CA PHE A 214 -1.24 12.64 17.13
C PHE A 214 -2.10 12.26 18.32
N ARG A 215 -1.46 11.93 19.45
CA ARG A 215 -2.14 11.58 20.70
C ARG A 215 -1.71 12.53 21.81
N ASP A 216 -2.68 13.03 22.57
CA ASP A 216 -2.39 13.81 23.77
C ASP A 216 -2.01 12.88 24.92
N PHE A 217 -0.78 13.04 25.40
CA PHE A 217 -0.25 12.31 26.53
C PHE A 217 0.24 13.31 27.59
N TYR A 218 -0.51 13.43 28.68
CA TYR A 218 -0.25 14.41 29.76
C TYR A 218 -0.06 15.85 29.25
N GLY A 219 -0.97 16.33 28.39
CA GLY A 219 -0.92 17.68 27.84
C GLY A 219 0.17 17.92 26.80
N ARG A 220 0.90 16.88 26.38
CA ARG A 220 1.85 16.92 25.26
C ARG A 220 1.33 16.10 24.10
N ARG A 221 1.28 16.70 22.92
CA ARG A 221 0.92 16.06 21.66
C ARG A 221 2.09 15.21 21.18
N VAL A 222 1.93 13.88 21.18
CA VAL A 222 2.95 12.92 20.72
C VAL A 222 2.53 12.35 19.38
N ALA A 223 3.44 12.37 18.40
CA ALA A 223 3.26 11.75 17.10
C ALA A 223 3.59 10.25 17.15
N VAL A 224 2.68 9.41 16.67
CA VAL A 224 2.88 7.97 16.51
C VAL A 224 2.74 7.63 15.02
N THR A 225 3.80 7.15 14.41
CA THR A 225 3.79 6.77 12.99
C THR A 225 3.14 5.40 12.80
N ARG A 226 2.22 5.30 11.84
CA ARG A 226 1.57 4.06 11.39
C ARG A 226 2.14 3.53 10.09
N ALA A 227 2.75 4.39 9.28
CA ALA A 227 3.38 4.05 8.00
C ALA A 227 4.69 4.83 7.81
N ASP A 228 5.53 4.35 6.90
CA ASP A 228 6.86 4.87 6.62
C ASP A 228 6.85 5.94 5.50
N ASN A 229 5.71 6.60 5.24
CA ASN A 229 5.61 7.63 4.20
C ASN A 229 6.67 8.74 4.39
N GLY A 230 6.77 9.29 5.62
CA GLY A 230 7.78 10.29 5.94
C GLY A 230 9.22 9.77 5.78
N ALA A 231 9.47 8.50 6.15
CA ALA A 231 10.78 7.89 5.98
C ALA A 231 11.15 7.71 4.50
N PHE A 232 10.19 7.37 3.64
CA PHE A 232 10.39 7.30 2.19
C PHE A 232 10.80 8.67 1.62
N VAL A 233 10.10 9.74 1.99
CA VAL A 233 10.42 11.11 1.53
C VAL A 233 11.82 11.51 1.98
N ILE A 234 12.17 11.29 3.25
CA ILE A 234 13.50 11.59 3.79
C ILE A 234 14.56 10.77 3.05
N ASN A 235 14.38 9.46 2.89
CA ASN A 235 15.32 8.60 2.17
C ASN A 235 15.50 9.05 0.71
N ALA A 236 14.43 9.49 0.05
CA ALA A 236 14.47 10.00 -1.31
C ALA A 236 15.27 11.31 -1.38
N LEU A 237 15.01 12.26 -0.48
CA LEU A 237 15.73 13.53 -0.40
C LEU A 237 17.22 13.31 -0.06
N GLU A 238 17.53 12.45 0.91
CA GLU A 238 18.92 12.08 1.25
C GLU A 238 19.63 11.41 0.08
N ASN A 239 18.95 10.52 -0.64
CA ASN A 239 19.51 9.87 -1.81
C ASN A 239 19.76 10.85 -2.96
N LEU A 240 18.85 11.80 -3.18
CA LEU A 240 19.00 12.82 -4.21
C LEU A 240 20.06 13.84 -3.80
N SER A 241 20.17 14.24 -2.54
CA SER A 241 21.21 15.17 -2.07
C SER A 241 22.61 14.56 -1.95
N GLY A 242 22.72 13.23 -1.82
CA GLY A 242 23.99 12.52 -1.71
C GLY A 242 24.85 12.58 -2.98
N SER A 243 26.18 12.64 -2.81
CA SER A 243 27.12 12.55 -3.93
C SER A 243 27.02 11.18 -4.62
N SER A 244 27.14 11.18 -5.95
CA SER A 244 26.98 10.00 -6.83
C SER A 244 27.83 8.79 -6.43
N ASP A 245 28.98 9.05 -5.79
CA ASP A 245 30.05 8.07 -5.63
C ASP A 245 29.84 7.14 -4.42
N LEU A 246 29.02 7.56 -3.44
CA LEU A 246 28.72 6.79 -2.22
C LEU A 246 27.45 5.93 -2.32
N ILE A 247 26.63 6.14 -3.35
CA ILE A 247 25.33 5.45 -3.54
C ILE A 247 25.53 4.00 -4.00
N SER A 248 26.55 3.73 -4.82
CA SER A 248 26.81 2.40 -5.41
C SER A 248 27.34 1.35 -4.41
N LEU A 249 27.86 1.81 -3.27
CA LEU A 249 28.42 0.94 -2.22
C LEU A 249 27.40 0.53 -1.15
N ARG A 250 26.31 1.29 -0.96
CA ARG A 250 25.32 1.06 0.11
C ARG A 250 24.20 0.07 -0.28
N SER A 251 23.93 -0.12 -1.57
CA SER A 251 22.77 -0.93 -2.03
C SER A 251 22.96 -2.45 -1.98
N ARG A 252 24.18 -2.96 -1.73
CA ARG A 252 24.47 -4.41 -1.67
C ARG A 252 24.26 -5.04 -0.30
N GLY A 253 23.49 -4.40 0.57
CA GLY A 253 23.34 -4.81 1.97
C GLY A 253 21.90 -5.16 2.32
N ARG A 254 21.59 -6.46 2.26
CA ARG A 254 20.43 -7.15 2.88
C ARG A 254 19.13 -7.20 2.04
N SER A 255 19.03 -8.22 1.19
CA SER A 255 17.73 -8.77 0.81
C SER A 255 17.07 -9.44 2.03
N ALA A 256 16.00 -8.84 2.55
CA ALA A 256 15.07 -9.57 3.41
C ALA A 256 14.28 -10.54 2.51
N ARG A 257 14.44 -11.84 2.74
CA ARG A 257 13.69 -12.89 2.02
C ARG A 257 12.44 -13.23 2.85
N PRO A 258 11.25 -12.74 2.52
CA PRO A 258 10.04 -13.07 3.27
C PRO A 258 9.72 -14.56 3.14
N PHE A 259 9.11 -15.11 4.18
CA PHE A 259 8.72 -16.52 4.22
C PHE A 259 7.49 -16.77 3.35
N LEU A 260 7.69 -16.97 2.04
CA LEU A 260 6.64 -17.19 1.04
C LEU A 260 5.65 -18.31 1.42
N LYS A 261 6.12 -19.36 2.11
CA LYS A 261 5.28 -20.46 2.60
C LYS A 261 4.26 -20.02 3.66
N VAL A 262 4.63 -19.05 4.51
CA VAL A 262 3.73 -18.51 5.53
C VAL A 262 2.69 -17.58 4.88
N ALA A 263 3.10 -16.79 3.88
CA ALA A 263 2.17 -15.96 3.11
C ALA A 263 1.12 -16.80 2.36
N ALA A 264 1.54 -17.88 1.69
CA ALA A 264 0.63 -18.80 1.01
C ALA A 264 -0.33 -19.51 1.98
N LEU A 265 0.14 -19.89 3.18
CA LEU A 265 -0.70 -20.49 4.22
C LEU A 265 -1.74 -19.50 4.75
N LYS A 266 -1.36 -18.23 4.96
CA LYS A 266 -2.30 -17.16 5.33
C LYS A 266 -3.37 -16.96 4.26
N GLU A 267 -2.98 -16.87 2.99
CA GLU A 267 -3.92 -16.69 1.89
C GLU A 267 -4.92 -17.86 1.79
N ALA A 268 -4.45 -19.09 1.95
CA ALA A 268 -5.31 -20.27 1.95
C ALA A 268 -6.28 -20.30 3.14
N ALA A 269 -5.83 -19.89 4.32
CA ALA A 269 -6.65 -19.78 5.52
C ALA A 269 -7.72 -18.68 5.36
N GLU A 270 -7.33 -17.50 4.87
CA GLU A 270 -8.25 -16.39 4.60
C GLU A 270 -9.33 -16.77 3.59
N LYS A 271 -8.98 -17.44 2.48
CA LYS A 271 -9.97 -17.89 1.48
C LYS A 271 -11.04 -18.79 2.09
N ARG A 272 -10.64 -19.74 2.94
CA ARG A 272 -11.57 -20.69 3.59
C ARG A 272 -12.46 -20.01 4.63
N LEU A 273 -11.89 -19.11 5.43
CA LEU A 273 -12.62 -18.41 6.48
C LEU A 273 -13.59 -17.36 5.90
N ARG A 274 -13.20 -16.63 4.85
CA ARG A 274 -14.08 -15.65 4.17
C ARG A 274 -15.32 -16.31 3.55
N ALA A 275 -15.19 -17.50 2.96
CA ALA A 275 -16.34 -18.23 2.42
C ALA A 275 -17.36 -18.58 3.52
N ARG A 276 -16.86 -19.00 4.70
CA ARG A 276 -17.68 -19.31 5.86
C ARG A 276 -18.31 -18.06 6.48
N GLU A 277 -17.57 -16.96 6.54
CA GLU A 277 -18.07 -15.67 7.00
C GLU A 277 -19.23 -15.17 6.15
N ARG A 278 -19.08 -15.19 4.81
CA ARG A 278 -20.16 -14.82 3.87
C ARG A 278 -21.40 -15.69 4.06
N ALA A 279 -21.24 -17.01 4.17
CA ALA A 279 -22.36 -17.91 4.40
C ALA A 279 -23.09 -17.61 5.72
N LEU A 280 -22.36 -17.29 6.79
CA LEU A 280 -22.93 -16.90 8.08
C LEU A 280 -23.62 -15.54 8.04
N GLN A 281 -23.07 -14.56 7.28
CA GLN A 281 -23.70 -13.26 7.08
C GLN A 281 -25.03 -13.37 6.30
N VAL A 282 -25.06 -14.16 5.22
CA VAL A 282 -26.28 -14.43 4.46
C VAL A 282 -27.33 -15.09 5.36
N ARG A 283 -26.95 -16.15 6.09
CA ARG A 283 -27.87 -16.82 7.03
C ARG A 283 -28.40 -15.88 8.11
N LEU A 284 -27.57 -14.99 8.62
CA LEU A 284 -27.97 -13.99 9.61
C LEU A 284 -28.97 -12.98 9.03
N SER A 285 -28.78 -12.58 7.77
CA SER A 285 -29.70 -11.71 7.03
C SER A 285 -31.06 -12.38 6.83
N ASP A 286 -31.08 -13.60 6.30
CA ASP A 286 -32.31 -14.37 6.06
C ASP A 286 -33.10 -14.59 7.36
N THR A 287 -32.39 -14.91 8.45
CA THR A 287 -33.03 -15.10 9.76
C THR A 287 -33.63 -13.80 10.30
N ARG A 288 -32.98 -12.65 10.07
CA ARG A 288 -33.53 -11.34 10.45
C ARG A 288 -34.78 -11.00 9.65
N GLN A 289 -34.77 -11.28 8.35
CA GLN A 289 -35.91 -11.05 7.47
C GLN A 289 -37.12 -11.89 7.92
N LYS A 290 -36.94 -13.18 8.17
CA LYS A 290 -38.00 -14.07 8.67
C LYS A 290 -38.58 -13.63 10.02
N ILE A 291 -37.72 -13.14 10.94
CA ILE A 291 -38.18 -12.55 12.22
C ILE A 291 -39.02 -11.30 11.98
N SER A 292 -38.65 -10.47 11.00
CA SER A 292 -39.40 -9.24 10.66
C SER A 292 -40.75 -9.58 10.03
N GLU A 293 -40.79 -10.52 9.08
CA GLU A 293 -42.01 -10.98 8.42
C GLU A 293 -43.00 -11.56 9.43
N LEU A 294 -42.54 -12.44 10.34
CA LEU A 294 -43.36 -13.00 11.43
C LEU A 294 -43.85 -11.97 12.45
N ARG A 295 -43.18 -10.82 12.57
CA ARG A 295 -43.62 -9.71 13.42
C ARG A 295 -44.59 -8.76 12.72
N GLN A 296 -44.53 -8.69 11.39
CA GLN A 296 -45.39 -7.83 10.57
C GLN A 296 -46.69 -8.52 10.13
N GLN A 297 -46.74 -9.85 10.12
CA GLN A 297 -47.98 -10.61 9.91
C GLN A 297 -48.96 -10.33 11.06
N LYS A 298 -49.92 -9.43 10.82
CA LYS A 298 -51.10 -9.21 11.66
C LYS A 298 -52.20 -10.19 11.24
N ASP A 299 -52.93 -10.74 12.21
CA ASP A 299 -54.19 -11.43 11.93
C ASP A 299 -55.26 -10.44 11.43
N ASP A 300 -56.16 -10.94 10.58
CA ASP A 300 -57.24 -10.22 9.89
C ASP A 300 -58.25 -9.53 10.85
N ASP A 301 -58.18 -9.80 12.16
CA ASP A 301 -59.15 -9.37 13.17
C ASP A 301 -58.62 -8.27 14.12
N GLY A 302 -57.53 -7.59 13.75
CA GLY A 302 -57.03 -6.41 14.47
C GLY A 302 -56.53 -6.65 15.90
N THR A 303 -56.53 -7.89 16.37
CA THR A 303 -56.06 -8.29 17.70
C THR A 303 -54.61 -8.80 17.62
N LEU A 304 -53.72 -8.19 18.40
CA LEU A 304 -52.28 -8.47 18.47
C LEU A 304 -51.94 -9.81 19.18
N ILE A 305 -52.69 -10.88 18.92
CA ILE A 305 -52.47 -12.18 19.58
C ILE A 305 -51.78 -13.12 18.60
N MET A 306 -50.45 -13.03 18.50
CA MET A 306 -49.63 -14.01 17.75
C MET A 306 -50.05 -15.44 18.09
N SER A 307 -50.24 -16.30 17.06
CA SER A 307 -50.62 -17.70 17.26
C SER A 307 -49.55 -18.47 18.05
N ALA A 308 -49.94 -19.58 18.71
CA ALA A 308 -48.99 -20.41 19.47
C ALA A 308 -47.84 -20.92 18.57
N GLU A 309 -48.15 -21.27 17.32
CA GLU A 309 -47.19 -21.73 16.32
C GLU A 309 -46.23 -20.61 15.87
N GLN A 310 -46.74 -19.39 15.65
CA GLN A 310 -45.91 -18.21 15.31
C GLN A 310 -44.95 -17.84 16.46
N ARG A 311 -45.41 -17.93 17.72
CA ARG A 311 -44.55 -17.69 18.90
C ARG A 311 -43.45 -18.74 19.03
N GLU A 312 -43.70 -19.98 18.63
CA GLU A 312 -42.68 -21.03 18.63
C GLU A 312 -41.68 -20.84 17.50
N ALA A 313 -42.15 -20.52 16.28
CA ALA A 313 -41.29 -20.21 15.13
C ALA A 313 -40.38 -19.01 15.42
N LEU A 314 -40.91 -17.94 16.02
CA LEU A 314 -40.14 -16.76 16.42
C LEU A 314 -39.03 -17.13 17.43
N ARG A 315 -39.33 -17.96 18.43
CA ARG A 315 -38.33 -18.45 19.40
C ARG A 315 -37.23 -19.26 18.72
N ARG A 316 -37.57 -20.12 17.75
CA ARG A 316 -36.59 -20.88 16.96
C ARG A 316 -35.67 -19.98 16.15
N PHE A 317 -36.22 -18.98 15.44
CA PHE A 317 -35.39 -18.04 14.67
C PHE A 317 -34.53 -17.14 15.54
N GLN A 318 -35.01 -16.70 16.71
CA GLN A 318 -34.19 -15.96 17.67
C GLN A 318 -33.01 -16.81 18.19
N ALA A 319 -33.24 -18.09 18.48
CA ALA A 319 -32.17 -19.01 18.86
C ALA A 319 -31.15 -19.23 17.72
N GLU A 320 -31.63 -19.36 16.49
CA GLU A 320 -30.77 -19.48 15.30
C GLU A 320 -29.94 -18.22 15.04
N GLN A 321 -30.51 -17.03 15.27
CA GLN A 321 -29.81 -15.75 15.16
C GLN A 321 -28.66 -15.66 16.18
N ILE A 322 -28.90 -16.04 17.44
CA ILE A 322 -27.88 -16.05 18.49
C ILE A 322 -26.77 -17.04 18.16
N ARG A 323 -27.13 -18.24 17.71
CA ARG A 323 -26.17 -19.27 17.28
C ARG A 323 -25.31 -18.78 16.12
N THR A 324 -25.92 -18.23 15.08
CA THR A 324 -25.21 -17.72 13.89
C THR A 324 -24.26 -16.58 14.27
N ARG A 325 -24.66 -15.68 15.19
CA ARG A 325 -23.77 -14.64 15.73
C ARG A 325 -22.59 -15.21 16.51
N LYS A 326 -22.80 -16.27 17.29
CA LYS A 326 -21.72 -16.95 18.02
C LYS A 326 -20.74 -17.63 17.07
N GLU A 327 -21.24 -18.29 16.04
CA GLU A 327 -20.43 -18.90 14.98
C GLU A 327 -19.63 -17.84 14.21
N LEU A 328 -20.24 -16.69 13.88
CA LEU A 328 -19.55 -15.58 13.21
C LEU A 328 -18.41 -15.01 14.07
N ARG A 329 -18.63 -14.82 15.37
CA ARG A 329 -17.57 -14.41 16.31
C ARG A 329 -16.44 -15.43 16.42
N GLY A 330 -16.78 -16.73 16.39
CA GLY A 330 -15.78 -17.81 16.38
C GLY A 330 -14.90 -17.75 15.14
N VAL A 331 -15.50 -17.63 13.95
CA VAL A 331 -14.76 -17.52 12.67
C VAL A 331 -13.82 -16.30 12.66
N GLN A 332 -14.27 -15.16 13.19
CA GLN A 332 -13.42 -13.95 13.32
C GLN A 332 -12.28 -14.13 14.32
N HIS A 333 -12.48 -14.91 15.38
CA HIS A 333 -11.44 -15.22 16.36
C HIS A 333 -10.39 -16.20 15.81
N ASP A 334 -10.83 -17.23 15.10
CA ASP A 334 -9.96 -18.22 14.44
C ASP A 334 -9.03 -17.55 13.40
N LEU A 335 -9.53 -16.51 12.72
CA LEU A 335 -8.76 -15.70 11.76
C LEU A 335 -7.48 -15.10 12.37
N ASN A 336 -7.50 -14.78 13.66
CA ASN A 336 -6.36 -14.21 14.38
C ASN A 336 -5.48 -15.28 15.04
N HIS A 337 -6.07 -16.36 15.58
CA HIS A 337 -5.36 -17.33 16.41
C HIS A 337 -4.46 -18.32 15.62
N ASP A 338 -4.88 -18.77 14.44
CA ASP A 338 -4.09 -19.72 13.63
C ASP A 338 -2.82 -19.07 13.06
N ILE A 339 -2.83 -17.75 12.90
CA ILE A 339 -1.67 -16.97 12.44
C ILE A 339 -0.61 -16.86 13.54
N GLU A 340 -1.04 -16.64 14.78
CA GLU A 340 -0.14 -16.46 15.93
C GLU A 340 0.58 -17.75 16.32
N THR A 341 -0.12 -18.89 16.30
CA THR A 341 0.45 -20.19 16.68
C THR A 341 1.52 -20.67 15.70
N LEU A 342 1.30 -20.52 14.39
CA LEU A 342 2.29 -20.86 13.36
C LEU A 342 3.53 -19.95 13.47
N GLY A 343 3.31 -18.65 13.65
CA GLY A 343 4.39 -17.67 13.85
C GLY A 343 5.22 -17.95 15.09
N ASN A 344 4.58 -18.27 16.22
CA ASN A 344 5.26 -18.55 17.48
C ASN A 344 6.08 -19.85 17.43
N ARG A 345 5.56 -20.91 16.80
CA ARG A 345 6.30 -22.17 16.65
C ARG A 345 7.58 -22.00 15.81
N LEU A 346 7.51 -21.21 14.73
CA LEU A 346 8.68 -20.87 13.91
C LEU A 346 9.70 -20.01 14.65
N LYS A 347 9.23 -19.03 15.44
CA LYS A 347 10.09 -18.22 16.31
C LYS A 347 10.83 -19.08 17.33
N ILE A 348 10.14 -19.99 18.01
CA ILE A 348 10.75 -20.90 19.01
C ILE A 348 11.84 -21.76 18.38
N ILE A 349 11.58 -22.34 17.19
CA ILE A 349 12.56 -23.16 16.49
C ILE A 349 13.80 -22.32 16.12
N ASN A 350 13.63 -21.15 15.50
CA ASN A 350 14.79 -20.36 15.07
C ASN A 350 15.56 -19.71 16.23
N ILE A 351 14.86 -19.23 17.27
CA ILE A 351 15.49 -18.60 18.45
C ILE A 351 16.18 -19.66 19.32
N GLY A 352 15.63 -20.88 19.43
CA GLY A 352 16.24 -21.94 20.24
C GLY A 352 17.31 -22.75 19.52
N LEU A 353 17.06 -23.13 18.25
CA LEU A 353 17.92 -24.07 17.52
C LEU A 353 19.24 -23.43 17.08
N VAL A 354 19.23 -22.17 16.62
CA VAL A 354 20.43 -21.51 16.09
C VAL A 354 21.49 -21.30 17.18
N PRO A 355 21.18 -20.72 18.36
CA PRO A 355 22.16 -20.62 19.44
C PRO A 355 22.67 -21.97 19.91
N LEU A 356 21.81 -22.99 19.98
CA LEU A 356 22.20 -24.35 20.38
C LEU A 356 23.23 -24.96 19.42
N LEU A 357 23.02 -24.81 18.11
CA LEU A 357 23.96 -25.29 17.08
C LEU A 357 25.31 -24.55 17.15
N VAL A 358 25.30 -23.25 17.44
CA VAL A 358 26.54 -22.47 17.62
C VAL A 358 27.32 -22.92 18.85
N ILE A 359 26.64 -23.16 19.98
CA ILE A 359 27.26 -23.69 21.20
C ILE A 359 27.86 -25.09 20.96
N LEU A 360 27.15 -25.95 20.23
CA LEU A 360 27.63 -27.28 19.86
C LEU A 360 28.88 -27.20 18.96
N ALA A 361 28.88 -26.32 17.95
CA ALA A 361 30.04 -26.14 17.08
C ALA A 361 31.26 -25.59 17.85
N ALA A 362 31.06 -24.63 18.75
CA ALA A 362 32.12 -24.06 19.58
C ALA A 362 32.73 -25.11 20.53
N THR A 363 31.90 -25.95 21.16
CA THR A 363 32.37 -27.03 22.05
C THR A 363 33.15 -28.11 21.30
N VAL A 364 32.71 -28.52 20.11
CA VAL A 364 33.43 -29.47 19.26
C VAL A 364 34.79 -28.90 18.81
N LEU A 365 34.81 -27.66 18.32
CA LEU A 365 36.06 -27.00 17.91
C LEU A 365 37.04 -26.85 19.08
N GLY A 366 36.54 -26.48 20.27
CA GLY A 366 37.33 -26.40 21.50
C GLY A 366 37.97 -27.75 21.87
N ALA A 367 37.18 -28.83 21.85
CA ALA A 367 37.67 -30.18 22.16
C ALA A 367 38.73 -30.67 21.15
N VAL A 368 38.53 -30.40 19.85
CA VAL A 368 39.50 -30.77 18.80
C VAL A 368 40.82 -29.99 18.98
N ARG A 369 40.75 -28.69 19.30
CA ARG A 369 41.93 -27.84 19.50
C ARG A 369 42.75 -28.30 20.71
N MET A 370 42.07 -28.66 21.80
CA MET A 370 42.71 -29.16 23.02
C MET A 370 43.38 -30.52 22.82
N ARG A 371 42.76 -31.42 22.03
CA ARG A 371 43.37 -32.70 21.64
C ARG A 371 44.61 -32.53 20.77
N ARG A 372 44.62 -31.55 19.86
CA ARG A 372 45.79 -31.23 19.03
C ARG A 372 46.95 -30.65 19.85
N MET A 373 46.66 -29.82 20.85
CA MET A 373 47.69 -29.27 21.74
C MET A 373 48.34 -30.35 22.62
N ARG A 374 47.55 -31.26 23.21
CA ARG A 374 48.09 -32.38 24.00
C ARG A 374 48.97 -33.35 23.20
N ARG A 375 48.66 -33.52 21.90
CA ARG A 375 49.51 -34.31 20.98
C ARG A 375 50.83 -33.64 20.61
N ARG A 376 50.93 -32.31 20.70
CA ARG A 376 52.20 -31.59 20.48
C ARG A 376 53.10 -31.61 21.71
N ALA A 377 52.51 -31.51 22.90
CA ALA A 377 53.25 -31.56 24.17
C ALA A 377 53.84 -32.96 24.51
N THR A 378 53.43 -34.01 23.79
CA THR A 378 53.96 -35.38 23.98
C THR A 378 55.08 -35.74 23.00
N THR A 379 55.46 -34.82 22.11
CA THR A 379 56.53 -34.99 21.11
C THR A 379 57.82 -34.22 21.45
N GLU A 380 57.89 -33.54 22.61
CA GLU A 380 59.06 -32.75 23.05
C GLU A 380 59.76 -33.33 24.30
N HIS A 381 59.61 -34.62 24.59
CA HIS A 381 60.40 -35.30 25.63
C HIS A 381 61.28 -36.41 25.05
#